data_AF-A0A5C3NNZ5-F1
#
_entry.id   AF-A0A5C3NNZ5-F1
#
_cell.length_a   1.000
_cell.length_b   1.000
_cell.length_c   1.000
_cell.angle_alpha   90.00
_cell.angle_beta   90.00
_cell.angle_gamma   90.00
#
_symmetry.space_group_name_H-M   'P 1'
#
loop_
_entity.id
_entity.type
_entity.pdbx_description
1 polymer ?
#
loop_
_entity_poly.entity_id
_entity_poly.type
_entity_poly.pdbx_seq_one_letter_code
_entity_poly.pdbx_strand_id
1 'polypeptide(L)'
;YAPFPNVSTFEFLYWQHTGTHNKSDIQMNSLACAMQEPDFSTADLAGFNAARALKRLDDYVEEEAGSPFSANNGWIQGEVHVHVPKEGVRYASEEDAPVFTLKGVWHRRFREVIRCALQQDCVKDWHMIPHRLFVCLPP
;
A
#
# COMPACT_ATOMS: atom_id res chain seq x y z
N TYR A 1 -20.42 -13.99 34.18
CA TYR A 1 -20.04 -14.43 32.83
C TYR A 1 -21.08 -15.32 32.15
N ALA A 2 -22.20 -15.71 32.79
CA ALA A 2 -23.32 -16.31 32.06
C ALA A 2 -23.82 -15.34 30.96
N PRO A 3 -24.25 -15.81 29.77
CA PRO A 3 -24.50 -17.19 29.36
C PRO A 3 -23.26 -17.97 28.84
N PHE A 4 -22.05 -17.43 29.00
CA PHE A 4 -20.84 -17.99 28.39
C PHE A 4 -20.19 -19.10 29.24
N PRO A 5 -19.51 -20.08 28.61
CA PRO A 5 -18.95 -21.24 29.30
C PRO A 5 -17.70 -20.92 30.14
N ASN A 6 -17.00 -19.82 29.85
CA ASN A 6 -15.80 -19.39 30.57
C ASN A 6 -15.64 -17.87 30.53
N VAL A 7 -14.74 -17.35 31.37
CA VAL A 7 -14.47 -15.91 31.50
C VAL A 7 -13.83 -15.36 30.23
N SER A 8 -12.95 -16.09 29.56
CA SER A 8 -12.29 -15.62 28.33
C SER A 8 -13.29 -15.30 27.23
N THR A 9 -14.27 -16.17 26.98
CA THR A 9 -15.34 -15.93 26.00
C THR A 9 -16.20 -14.73 26.39
N PHE A 10 -16.48 -14.57 27.68
CA PHE A 10 -17.21 -13.40 28.18
C PHE A 10 -16.43 -12.11 27.95
N GLU A 11 -15.16 -12.02 28.35
CA GLU A 11 -14.31 -10.83 28.20
C GLU A 11 -14.12 -10.48 26.72
N PHE A 12 -13.97 -11.48 25.86
CA PHE A 12 -13.81 -11.29 24.42
C PHE A 12 -15.05 -10.64 23.80
N LEU A 13 -16.25 -11.16 24.10
CA LEU A 13 -17.51 -10.59 23.63
C LEU A 13 -17.84 -9.26 24.32
N TYR A 14 -17.54 -9.13 25.60
CA TYR A 14 -17.69 -7.87 26.33
C TYR A 14 -16.85 -6.77 25.68
N TRP A 15 -15.60 -7.05 25.32
CA TRP A 15 -14.74 -6.13 24.59
C TRP A 15 -15.28 -5.81 23.19
N GLN A 16 -15.84 -6.80 22.48
CA GLN A 16 -16.47 -6.57 21.17
C GLN A 16 -17.54 -5.48 21.26
N HIS A 17 -18.41 -5.59 22.26
CA HIS A 17 -19.54 -4.70 22.50
C HIS A 17 -19.19 -3.42 23.28
N THR A 18 -17.95 -3.26 23.73
CA THR A 18 -17.49 -2.06 24.42
C THR A 18 -16.85 -1.07 23.45
N GLY A 19 -17.23 0.21 23.54
CA GLY A 19 -16.69 1.29 22.71
C GLY A 19 -17.45 1.47 21.38
N THR A 20 -16.72 1.67 20.28
CA THR A 20 -17.33 1.91 18.96
C THR A 20 -17.87 0.61 18.35
N HIS A 21 -18.96 0.73 17.59
CA HIS A 21 -19.70 -0.40 16.99
C HIS A 21 -19.05 -0.96 15.71
N ASN A 22 -17.76 -0.71 15.50
CA ASN A 22 -17.06 -1.06 14.25
C ASN A 22 -16.42 -2.46 14.28
N LYS A 23 -16.67 -3.27 15.31
CA LYS A 23 -16.08 -4.61 15.45
C LYS A 23 -17.07 -5.66 14.93
N SER A 24 -16.66 -6.41 13.92
CA SER A 24 -17.50 -7.45 13.29
C SER A 24 -17.21 -8.84 13.84
N ASP A 25 -18.23 -9.70 13.84
CA ASP A 25 -18.11 -11.10 14.28
C ASP A 25 -17.03 -11.87 13.50
N ILE A 26 -16.92 -11.59 12.20
CA ILE A 26 -15.92 -12.22 11.33
C ILE A 26 -14.50 -11.86 11.78
N GLN A 27 -14.24 -10.58 12.06
CA GLN A 27 -12.92 -10.13 12.52
C GLN A 27 -12.57 -10.68 13.92
N MET A 28 -13.56 -10.81 14.80
CA MET A 28 -13.38 -11.42 16.12
C MET A 28 -12.97 -12.89 16.01
N ASN A 29 -13.64 -13.66 15.13
CA ASN A 29 -13.28 -15.05 14.88
C ASN A 29 -11.87 -15.16 14.29
N SER A 30 -11.51 -14.30 13.33
CA SER A 30 -10.15 -14.28 12.77
C SER A 30 -9.08 -13.96 13.82
N LEU A 31 -9.36 -13.02 14.74
CA LEU A 31 -8.46 -12.73 15.85
C LEU A 31 -8.30 -13.93 16.78
N ALA A 32 -9.39 -14.62 17.11
CA ALA A 32 -9.34 -15.83 17.94
C ALA A 32 -8.46 -16.91 17.31
N CYS A 33 -8.53 -17.10 15.98
CA CYS A 33 -7.63 -18.00 15.25
C CYS A 33 -6.17 -17.56 15.34
N ALA A 34 -5.88 -16.27 15.14
CA ALA A 34 -4.51 -15.74 15.23
C ALA A 34 -3.90 -15.94 16.63
N MET A 35 -4.71 -15.91 17.68
CA MET A 35 -4.27 -16.18 19.06
C MET A 35 -3.95 -17.66 19.34
N GLN A 36 -4.28 -18.59 18.43
CA GLN A 36 -3.95 -20.02 18.53
C GLN A 36 -2.65 -20.39 17.82
N GLU A 37 -2.00 -19.44 17.13
CA GLU A 37 -0.73 -19.71 16.46
C GLU A 37 0.34 -20.14 17.48
N PRO A 38 1.22 -21.13 17.17
CA PRO A 38 2.18 -21.69 18.12
C PRO A 38 3.11 -20.66 18.75
N ASP A 39 3.47 -19.64 17.99
CA ASP A 39 4.38 -18.57 18.40
C ASP A 39 3.65 -17.37 19.03
N PHE A 40 2.32 -17.39 19.08
CA PHE A 40 1.54 -16.31 19.68
C PHE A 40 1.54 -16.42 21.20
N SER A 41 2.10 -15.42 21.87
CA SER A 41 2.09 -15.31 23.33
C SER A 41 1.30 -14.08 23.78
N THR A 42 0.32 -14.31 24.65
CA THR A 42 -0.45 -13.21 25.26
C THR A 42 0.41 -12.32 26.16
N ALA A 43 1.55 -12.82 26.66
CA ALA A 43 2.48 -12.04 27.46
C ALA A 43 3.15 -10.91 26.65
N ASP A 44 3.34 -11.12 25.35
CA ASP A 44 3.97 -10.13 24.46
C ASP A 44 3.04 -8.93 24.18
N LEU A 45 1.74 -9.09 24.46
CA LEU A 45 0.77 -8.00 24.36
C LEU A 45 0.77 -7.08 25.59
N ALA A 46 1.58 -7.38 26.62
CA ALA A 46 1.72 -6.51 27.78
C ALA A 46 2.27 -5.13 27.36
N GLY A 47 1.45 -4.09 27.49
CA GLY A 47 1.80 -2.73 27.04
C GLY A 47 1.79 -2.57 25.51
N PHE A 48 1.11 -3.46 24.78
CA PHE A 48 0.88 -3.32 23.36
C PHE A 48 0.14 -2.01 23.06
N ASN A 49 0.60 -1.31 22.02
CA ASN A 49 -0.02 -0.09 21.53
C ASN A 49 0.00 -0.13 20.00
N ALA A 50 -1.20 -0.19 19.41
CA ALA A 50 -1.37 -0.32 17.98
C ALA A 50 -0.72 0.84 17.21
N ALA A 51 -0.85 2.09 17.69
CA ALA A 51 -0.26 3.25 17.03
C ALA A 51 1.28 3.17 16.98
N ARG A 52 1.92 2.69 18.06
CA ARG A 52 3.38 2.48 18.09
C ARG A 52 3.81 1.33 17.17
N ALA A 53 3.04 0.25 17.11
CA ALA A 53 3.33 -0.88 16.23
C ALA A 53 3.17 -0.50 14.75
N LEU A 54 2.09 0.20 14.40
CA LEU A 54 1.85 0.72 13.06
C LEU A 54 2.92 1.72 12.65
N LYS A 55 3.31 2.65 13.55
CA LYS A 55 4.41 3.56 13.28
C LYS A 55 5.71 2.82 12.96
N ARG A 56 6.03 1.75 13.70
CA ARG A 56 7.21 0.92 13.38
C ARG A 56 7.10 0.26 12.02
N LEU A 57 5.90 -0.18 11.61
CA LEU A 57 5.64 -0.73 10.29
C LEU A 57 5.80 0.33 9.19
N ASP A 58 5.32 1.55 9.43
CA ASP A 58 5.47 2.68 8.49
C ASP A 58 6.92 3.13 8.37
N ASP A 59 7.64 3.19 9.48
CA ASP A 59 9.06 3.55 9.55
C ASP A 59 9.98 2.40 9.06
N TYR A 60 9.45 1.18 8.92
CA TYR A 60 10.21 0.02 8.49
C TYR A 60 10.51 0.11 6.99
N VAL A 61 11.78 0.30 6.68
CA VAL A 61 12.31 0.19 5.32
C VAL A 61 13.15 -1.08 5.27
N GLU A 62 12.74 -2.05 4.45
CA GLU A 62 13.60 -3.20 4.15
C GLU A 62 14.86 -2.70 3.44
N GLU A 63 15.99 -2.73 4.13
CA GLU A 63 17.24 -2.24 3.55
C GLU A 63 17.79 -3.11 2.43
N GLU A 64 17.38 -4.37 2.26
CA GLU A 64 17.85 -5.19 1.14
C GLU A 64 16.74 -6.10 0.56
N ALA A 65 16.67 -6.13 -0.77
CA ALA A 65 15.89 -7.00 -1.65
C ALA A 65 14.35 -6.88 -1.72
N GLY A 66 13.62 -6.34 -0.74
CA GLY A 66 12.14 -6.32 -0.77
C GLY A 66 11.44 -4.95 -0.76
N SER A 67 12.16 -3.85 -0.49
CA SER A 67 11.58 -2.50 -0.58
C SER A 67 11.07 -2.21 -2.01
N PRO A 68 9.86 -1.63 -2.19
CA PRO A 68 9.35 -1.26 -3.50
C PRO A 68 10.25 -0.24 -4.20
N PHE A 69 11.07 0.52 -3.46
CA PHE A 69 12.06 1.47 -3.98
C PHE A 69 13.49 0.93 -3.99
N SER A 70 13.68 -0.35 -3.66
CA SER A 70 14.99 -0.97 -3.80
C SER A 70 15.47 -0.86 -5.26
N ALA A 71 16.79 -0.69 -5.44
CA ALA A 71 17.40 -0.68 -6.78
C ALA A 71 17.09 -1.98 -7.56
N ASN A 72 16.87 -3.08 -6.85
CA ASN A 72 16.49 -4.38 -7.41
C ASN A 72 15.09 -4.34 -8.06
N ASN A 73 14.19 -3.47 -7.57
CA ASN A 73 12.86 -3.23 -8.15
C ASN A 73 12.89 -2.16 -9.26
N GLY A 74 14.07 -1.79 -9.76
CA GLY A 74 14.24 -0.95 -10.95
C GLY A 74 13.97 0.54 -10.74
N TRP A 75 13.76 0.98 -9.50
CA TRP A 75 13.68 2.40 -9.15
C TRP A 75 15.08 3.00 -9.07
N ILE A 76 15.21 4.19 -9.62
CA ILE A 76 16.45 4.93 -9.77
C ILE A 76 16.22 6.31 -9.17
N GLN A 77 17.07 6.72 -8.23
CA GLN A 77 17.09 8.09 -7.76
C GLN A 77 17.90 8.93 -8.75
N GLY A 78 17.34 10.07 -9.16
CA GLY A 78 17.97 10.95 -10.12
C GLY A 78 17.48 12.39 -10.00
N GLU A 79 17.84 13.17 -11.00
CA GLU A 79 17.37 14.54 -11.18
C GLU A 79 16.69 14.69 -12.53
N VAL A 80 15.65 15.53 -12.58
CA VAL A 80 14.90 15.83 -13.80
C VAL A 80 14.99 17.32 -14.08
N HIS A 81 15.38 17.65 -15.30
CA HIS A 81 15.39 19.01 -15.80
C HIS A 81 14.08 19.28 -16.53
N VAL A 82 13.34 20.30 -16.07
CA VAL A 82 12.06 20.69 -16.64
C VAL A 82 12.16 22.15 -17.07
N HIS A 83 11.79 22.45 -18.31
CA HIS A 83 11.64 23.82 -18.76
C HIS A 83 10.36 24.42 -18.16
N VAL A 84 10.50 25.46 -17.33
CA VAL A 84 9.39 26.07 -16.61
C VAL A 84 9.20 27.50 -17.11
N PRO A 85 8.20 27.76 -17.97
CA PRO A 85 7.91 29.11 -18.42
C PRO A 85 7.40 29.96 -17.24
N LYS A 86 7.92 31.18 -17.13
CA LYS A 86 7.45 32.15 -16.13
C LYS A 86 6.16 32.83 -16.58
N GLU A 87 5.19 32.92 -15.68
CA GLU A 87 3.94 33.64 -15.93
C GLU A 87 4.20 35.09 -16.36
N GLY A 88 3.47 35.55 -17.39
CA GLY A 88 3.62 36.89 -17.96
C GLY A 88 4.85 37.09 -18.85
N VAL A 89 5.68 36.06 -19.04
CA VAL A 89 6.84 36.10 -19.95
C VAL A 89 6.60 35.14 -21.11
N ARG A 90 6.78 35.63 -22.34
CA ARG A 90 6.65 34.82 -23.55
C ARG A 90 8.03 34.39 -24.03
N TYR A 91 8.19 33.10 -24.28
CA TYR A 91 9.38 32.49 -24.87
C TYR A 91 9.07 32.11 -26.33
N ALA A 92 10.09 32.03 -27.18
CA ALA A 92 9.89 31.70 -28.59
C ALA A 92 9.59 30.20 -28.78
N SER A 93 10.19 29.35 -27.95
CA SER A 93 9.83 27.93 -27.80
C SER A 93 9.89 27.48 -26.33
N GLU A 94 9.51 26.23 -26.07
CA GLU A 94 9.64 25.61 -24.75
C GLU A 94 11.12 25.45 -24.34
N GLU A 95 12.02 25.19 -25.30
CA GLU A 95 13.46 25.03 -25.01
C GLU A 95 14.12 26.32 -24.50
N ASP A 96 13.56 27.49 -24.85
CA ASP A 96 14.05 28.80 -24.40
C ASP A 96 13.63 29.15 -22.97
N ALA A 97 12.71 28.39 -22.38
CA ALA A 97 12.26 28.64 -21.01
C ALA A 97 13.32 28.22 -19.98
N PRO A 98 13.40 28.90 -18.82
CA PRO A 98 14.35 28.56 -17.77
C PRO A 98 14.22 27.09 -17.31
N VAL A 99 15.38 26.43 -17.16
CA VAL A 99 15.44 25.05 -16.70
C VAL A 99 15.39 25.00 -15.18
N PHE A 100 14.43 24.27 -14.63
CA PHE A 100 14.33 23.92 -13.23
C PHE A 100 14.82 22.49 -13.01
N THR A 101 15.72 22.31 -12.04
CA THR A 101 16.27 20.99 -11.71
C THR A 101 15.60 20.43 -10.46
N LEU A 102 14.77 19.41 -10.65
CA LEU A 102 14.14 18.64 -9.59
C LEU A 102 15.12 17.59 -9.08
N LYS A 103 15.62 17.75 -7.86
CA LYS A 103 16.53 16.80 -7.21
C LYS A 103 15.75 15.78 -6.38
N GLY A 104 16.34 14.59 -6.20
CA GLY A 104 15.77 13.54 -5.35
C GLY A 104 14.53 12.88 -5.95
N VAL A 105 14.40 12.92 -7.28
CA VAL A 105 13.29 12.28 -7.98
C VAL A 105 13.56 10.79 -8.08
N TRP A 106 12.61 9.98 -7.63
CA TRP A 106 12.61 8.55 -7.88
C TRP A 106 11.86 8.29 -9.17
N HIS A 107 12.52 7.66 -10.13
CA HIS A 107 11.92 7.29 -11.40
C HIS A 107 12.25 5.85 -11.77
N ARG A 108 11.45 5.28 -12.65
CA ARG A 108 11.63 3.92 -13.15
C ARG A 108 11.48 3.91 -14.66
N ARG A 109 12.33 3.14 -15.34
CA ARG A 109 12.24 3.00 -16.80
C ARG A 109 10.90 2.33 -17.14
N PHE A 110 10.13 2.92 -18.04
CA PHE A 110 8.79 2.43 -18.42
C PHE A 110 8.78 0.94 -18.81
N ARG A 111 9.79 0.48 -19.56
CA ARG A 111 9.95 -0.95 -19.91
C ARG A 111 10.07 -1.86 -18.70
N GLU A 112 10.71 -1.41 -17.62
CA GLU A 112 10.89 -2.20 -16.40
C GLU A 112 9.60 -2.22 -15.59
N VAL A 113 8.78 -1.16 -15.67
CA VAL A 113 7.41 -1.15 -15.12
C VAL A 113 6.58 -2.22 -15.82
N ILE A 114 6.57 -2.25 -17.15
CA ILE A 114 5.84 -3.26 -17.94
C ILE A 114 6.32 -4.66 -17.59
N ARG A 115 7.65 -4.88 -17.58
CA ARG A 115 8.24 -6.19 -17.26
C ARG A 115 7.77 -6.68 -15.89
N CYS A 116 7.87 -5.86 -14.85
CA CYS A 116 7.47 -6.30 -13.52
C CYS A 116 5.97 -6.44 -13.35
N ALA A 117 5.16 -5.62 -14.03
CA ALA A 117 3.72 -5.82 -14.06
C ALA A 117 3.37 -7.20 -14.63
N LEU A 118 4.02 -7.59 -15.74
CA LEU A 118 3.79 -8.87 -16.41
C LEU A 118 4.38 -10.10 -15.68
N GLN A 119 5.22 -9.90 -14.66
CA GLN A 119 5.78 -10.98 -13.83
C GLN A 119 4.90 -11.34 -12.63
N GLN A 120 3.85 -10.57 -12.34
CA GLN A 120 2.96 -10.84 -11.21
C GLN A 120 2.03 -12.03 -11.50
N ASP A 121 1.68 -12.80 -10.47
CA ASP A 121 0.79 -13.96 -10.64
C ASP A 121 -0.62 -13.57 -11.12
N CYS A 122 -1.09 -12.39 -10.76
CA CYS A 122 -2.40 -11.86 -11.15
C CYS A 122 -2.52 -11.57 -12.66
N VAL A 123 -1.41 -11.57 -13.40
CA VAL A 123 -1.40 -11.38 -14.86
C VAL A 123 -2.19 -12.47 -15.57
N LYS A 124 -2.32 -13.66 -14.97
CA LYS A 124 -3.15 -14.77 -15.49
C LYS A 124 -4.62 -14.39 -15.63
N ASP A 125 -5.09 -13.43 -14.84
CA ASP A 125 -6.47 -12.98 -14.82
C ASP A 125 -6.72 -11.75 -15.72
N TRP A 126 -5.67 -11.19 -16.32
CA TRP A 126 -5.77 -9.98 -17.13
C TRP A 126 -6.21 -10.29 -18.56
N HIS A 127 -7.18 -9.52 -19.06
CA HIS A 127 -7.60 -9.59 -20.46
C HIS A 127 -6.63 -8.81 -21.34
N MET A 128 -5.61 -9.50 -21.88
CA MET A 128 -4.60 -8.91 -22.77
C MET A 128 -5.05 -8.75 -24.22
N ILE A 129 -6.25 -9.25 -24.56
CA ILE A 129 -6.83 -9.12 -25.90
C ILE A 129 -7.45 -7.73 -26.00
N PRO A 130 -7.02 -6.88 -26.95
CA PRO A 130 -7.64 -5.59 -27.17
C PRO A 130 -9.13 -5.76 -27.45
N HIS A 131 -9.98 -5.10 -26.67
CA HIS A 131 -11.41 -5.06 -26.96
C HIS A 131 -11.66 -4.08 -28.11
N ARG A 132 -12.45 -4.50 -29.10
CA ARG A 132 -13.00 -3.55 -30.08
C ARG A 132 -14.24 -2.90 -29.47
N LEU A 133 -14.12 -1.62 -29.12
CA LEU A 133 -15.28 -0.78 -28.79
C LEU A 133 -16.04 -0.48 -30.09
N PHE A 134 -17.13 -1.20 -30.34
CA PHE A 134 -18.13 -0.77 -31.31
C PHE A 134 -19.03 0.24 -30.62
N VAL A 135 -18.90 1.52 -30.98
CA VAL A 135 -19.87 2.55 -30.58
C VAL A 135 -21.16 2.26 -31.33
N CYS A 136 -22.17 1.72 -30.65
CA CYS A 136 -23.54 1.74 -31.16
C CYS A 136 -24.08 3.16 -30.97
N LEU A 137 -24.17 3.94 -32.04
CA LEU A 137 -24.96 5.16 -32.03
C LEU A 137 -26.44 4.77 -31.92
N PRO A 138 -27.22 5.40 -31.02
CA PRO A 138 -28.65 5.15 -30.94
C PRO A 138 -29.36 5.55 -32.24
N PRO A 139 -30.46 4.88 -32.61
CA PRO A 139 -31.23 5.15 -33.83
C PRO A 139 -31.95 6.49 -33.80
#